data_AF-A0A1I7XPE0-F1
#
_entry.id   AF-A0A1I7XPE0-F1
#
_cell.length_a   1.000
_cell.length_b   1.000
_cell.length_c   1.000
_cell.angle_alpha   90.00
_cell.angle_beta   90.00
_cell.angle_gamma   90.00
#
_symmetry.space_group_name_H-M   'P 1'
#
loop_
_entity.id
_entity.type
_entity.pdbx_description
1 polymer ?
#
loop_
_entity_poly.entity_id
_entity_poly.type
_entity_poly.pdbx_seq_one_letter_code
_entity_poly.pdbx_strand_id
1 'polypeptide(L)'
;MAREHRQLTDGLFDARMLEEYILMCCQDTTGGLRDKPDKCRDLYHTCYVLSGLSVAQLYSSTRDGVLGGKRNIVEAINPLFNVTTLSEQFAASFFVKQ
;
A
#
# COMPACT_ATOMS: atom_id res chain seq x y z
N MET A 1 5.76 -2.94 -26.42
CA MET A 1 4.95 -1.70 -26.35
C MET A 1 5.75 -0.68 -25.57
N ALA A 2 6.59 0.09 -26.26
CA ALA A 2 7.51 1.06 -25.66
C ALA A 2 6.69 2.21 -25.04
N ARG A 3 6.89 2.48 -23.74
CA ARG A 3 6.27 3.61 -23.03
C ARG A 3 7.26 4.77 -23.01
N GLU A 4 7.48 5.40 -24.16
CA GLU A 4 8.11 6.71 -24.18
C GLU A 4 7.13 7.74 -23.60
N HIS A 5 7.65 8.66 -22.79
CA HIS A 5 6.92 9.75 -22.13
C HIS A 5 6.09 9.42 -20.87
N ARG A 6 6.60 8.55 -19.98
CA ARG A 6 6.05 8.43 -18.63
C ARG A 6 6.62 9.53 -17.72
N GLN A 7 5.79 10.38 -17.12
CA GLN A 7 6.26 11.31 -16.09
C GLN A 7 6.68 10.52 -14.85
N LEU A 8 7.69 10.97 -14.11
CA LEU A 8 8.11 10.30 -12.86
C LEU A 8 6.94 10.15 -11.87
N THR A 9 5.97 11.06 -11.93
CA THR A 9 4.76 11.01 -11.13
C THR A 9 3.88 9.79 -11.44
N ASP A 10 3.98 9.15 -12.61
CA ASP A 10 3.16 7.99 -13.03
C ASP A 10 3.52 6.70 -12.27
N GLY A 11 4.60 6.72 -11.51
CA GLY A 11 5.13 5.51 -10.89
C GLY A 11 5.53 4.44 -11.92
N LEU A 12 6.05 3.32 -11.44
CA LEU A 12 6.45 2.20 -12.31
C LEU A 12 5.31 1.21 -12.59
N PHE A 13 4.21 1.31 -11.84
CA PHE A 13 3.04 0.43 -11.90
C PHE A 13 1.75 1.25 -11.89
N ASP A 14 0.62 0.61 -12.23
CA ASP A 14 -0.69 1.26 -12.16
C ASP A 14 -1.23 1.21 -10.72
N ALA A 15 -1.00 2.29 -9.98
CA ALA A 15 -1.37 2.38 -8.57
C ALA A 15 -2.88 2.31 -8.35
N ARG A 16 -3.66 2.92 -9.24
CA ARG A 16 -5.12 2.94 -9.15
C ARG A 16 -5.69 1.54 -9.32
N MET A 17 -5.23 0.80 -10.32
CA MET A 17 -5.67 -0.59 -10.54
C MET A 17 -5.28 -1.50 -9.36
N LEU A 18 -4.13 -1.24 -8.71
CA LEU A 18 -3.75 -2.00 -7.52
C LEU A 18 -4.67 -1.70 -6.33
N GLU A 19 -5.04 -0.44 -6.07
CA GLU A 19 -6.03 -0.11 -5.04
C GLU A 19 -7.38 -0.79 -5.33
N GLU A 20 -7.84 -0.74 -6.59
CA GLU A 20 -9.11 -1.36 -7.00
C GLU A 20 -9.09 -2.87 -6.76
N TYR A 21 -8.04 -3.56 -7.17
CA TYR A 21 -7.91 -4.99 -6.94
C TYR A 21 -7.92 -5.33 -5.44
N ILE A 22 -7.17 -4.59 -4.62
CA ILE A 22 -7.09 -4.85 -3.18
C ILE A 22 -8.46 -4.66 -2.52
N LEU A 23 -9.11 -3.53 -2.78
CA LEU A 23 -10.38 -3.18 -2.12
C LEU A 23 -11.53 -4.06 -2.60
N MET A 24 -11.52 -4.54 -3.84
CA MET A 24 -12.62 -5.32 -4.41
C MET A 24 -12.42 -6.84 -4.28
N CYS A 25 -11.18 -7.34 -4.33
CA CYS A 25 -10.91 -8.78 -4.45
C CYS A 25 -10.27 -9.40 -3.21
N CYS A 26 -9.44 -8.64 -2.48
CA CYS A 26 -8.58 -9.19 -1.42
C CYS A 26 -9.18 -9.09 -0.01
N GLN A 27 -10.35 -8.47 0.17
CA GLN A 27 -11.01 -8.37 1.48
C GLN A 27 -11.92 -9.57 1.76
N ASP A 28 -11.90 -10.06 2.99
CA ASP A 28 -12.86 -11.04 3.50
C ASP A 28 -13.99 -10.34 4.26
N THR A 29 -15.24 -10.78 4.07
CA THR A 29 -16.43 -10.16 4.68
C THR A 29 -16.46 -10.26 6.19
N THR A 30 -15.68 -11.17 6.77
CA THR A 30 -15.56 -11.34 8.23
C THR A 30 -14.25 -10.77 8.79
N GLY A 31 -13.56 -9.93 8.00
CA GLY A 31 -12.33 -9.24 8.37
C GLY A 31 -11.06 -9.96 7.93
N GLY A 32 -9.95 -9.24 7.82
CA GLY A 32 -8.68 -9.75 7.26
C GLY A 32 -8.64 -9.72 5.73
N LEU A 33 -7.45 -9.96 5.17
CA LEU A 33 -7.22 -9.99 3.73
C LEU A 33 -6.64 -11.34 3.28
N ARG A 34 -6.80 -11.61 1.98
CA ARG A 34 -6.43 -12.86 1.31
C ARG A 34 -5.62 -12.56 0.04
N ASP A 35 -4.95 -13.58 -0.47
CA ASP A 35 -4.23 -13.57 -1.76
C ASP A 35 -5.11 -13.05 -2.92
N LYS A 36 -6.25 -13.71 -3.12
CA LYS A 36 -7.18 -13.48 -4.22
C LYS A 36 -8.56 -14.07 -3.89
N PRO A 37 -9.60 -13.88 -4.73
CA PRO A 37 -10.90 -14.51 -4.52
C PRO A 37 -10.79 -16.03 -4.34
N ASP A 38 -11.69 -16.55 -3.50
CA ASP A 38 -11.82 -17.96 -3.12
C ASP A 38 -10.65 -18.55 -2.31
N LYS A 39 -9.68 -17.73 -1.89
CA LYS A 39 -8.65 -18.13 -0.94
C LYS A 39 -9.02 -17.72 0.48
N CYS A 40 -8.60 -18.53 1.45
CA CYS A 40 -8.75 -18.20 2.86
C CYS A 40 -7.93 -16.95 3.21
N ARG A 41 -8.44 -16.15 4.14
CA ARG A 41 -7.66 -15.09 4.77
C ARG A 41 -6.58 -15.66 5.66
N ASP A 42 -5.49 -14.92 5.82
CA ASP A 42 -4.47 -15.18 6.83
C ASP A 42 -3.75 -13.89 7.23
N LEU A 43 -2.91 -13.96 8.26
CA LEU A 43 -2.17 -12.80 8.78
C LEU A 43 -1.09 -12.32 7.81
N TYR A 44 -0.52 -13.22 7.01
CA TYR A 44 0.52 -12.89 6.05
C TYR A 44 -0.05 -11.98 4.95
N HIS A 45 -1.14 -12.41 4.29
CA HIS A 45 -1.82 -11.62 3.28
C HIS A 45 -2.47 -10.38 3.87
N THR A 46 -3.02 -10.45 5.09
CA THR A 46 -3.49 -9.25 5.79
C THR A 46 -2.40 -8.19 5.89
N CYS A 47 -1.19 -8.57 6.31
CA CYS A 47 -0.06 -7.65 6.40
C CYS A 47 0.34 -7.11 5.03
N TYR A 48 0.72 -7.98 4.08
CA TYR A 48 1.32 -7.55 2.82
C TYR A 48 0.34 -6.89 1.86
N VAL A 49 -0.95 -7.25 1.90
CA VAL A 49 -1.96 -6.56 1.09
C VAL A 49 -2.18 -5.14 1.62
N LEU A 50 -2.21 -4.92 2.94
CA LEU A 50 -2.27 -3.56 3.51
C LEU A 50 -1.00 -2.74 3.23
N SER A 51 0.17 -3.38 3.30
CA SER A 51 1.43 -2.74 2.89
C SER A 51 1.41 -2.32 1.43
N GLY A 52 0.94 -3.21 0.54
CA GLY A 52 0.78 -2.91 -0.89
C GLY A 52 -0.22 -1.78 -1.14
N LEU A 53 -1.32 -1.73 -0.38
CA LEU A 53 -2.29 -0.65 -0.43
C LEU A 53 -1.67 0.69 -0.03
N SER A 54 -0.87 0.72 1.05
CA SER A 54 -0.14 1.92 1.49
C SER A 54 0.80 2.45 0.41
N VAL A 55 1.56 1.54 -0.21
CA VAL A 55 2.46 1.90 -1.33
C VAL A 55 1.67 2.40 -2.54
N ALA A 56 0.55 1.77 -2.91
CA ALA A 56 -0.29 2.23 -4.00
C ALA A 56 -0.81 3.66 -3.76
N GLN A 57 -1.31 3.91 -2.54
CA GLN A 57 -1.84 5.21 -2.13
C GLN A 57 -0.79 6.33 -2.20
N LEU A 58 0.50 6.04 -1.98
CA LEU A 58 1.57 7.02 -2.14
C LEU A 58 1.62 7.59 -3.57
N TYR A 59 1.43 6.74 -4.58
CA TYR A 59 1.48 7.16 -5.98
C TYR A 59 0.14 7.72 -6.46
N SER A 60 -0.99 7.08 -6.11
CA SER A 60 -2.30 7.52 -6.56
C SER A 60 -2.78 8.82 -5.91
N SER A 61 -2.39 9.09 -4.65
CA SER A 61 -2.77 10.33 -3.94
C SER A 61 -2.32 11.59 -4.67
N THR A 62 -1.20 11.52 -5.40
CA THR A 62 -0.66 12.66 -6.15
C THR A 62 -1.37 12.92 -7.47
N ARG A 63 -2.21 11.98 -7.93
CA ARG A 63 -2.78 11.98 -9.28
C ARG A 63 -4.30 11.97 -9.29
N ASP A 64 -4.86 10.92 -8.70
CA ASP A 64 -6.29 10.59 -8.77
C ASP A 64 -6.96 10.68 -7.39
N GLY A 65 -6.16 10.84 -6.35
CA GLY A 65 -6.59 10.70 -4.95
C GLY A 65 -6.81 9.24 -4.55
N VAL A 66 -6.93 9.03 -3.24
CA VAL A 66 -7.17 7.69 -2.66
C VAL A 66 -8.55 7.17 -3.05
N LEU A 67 -8.61 5.93 -3.55
CA LEU A 67 -9.85 5.31 -3.98
C LEU A 67 -10.81 5.12 -2.79
N GLY A 68 -12.05 5.60 -2.94
CA GLY A 68 -13.06 5.58 -1.87
C GLY A 68 -12.87 6.64 -0.77
N GLY A 69 -11.90 7.54 -0.96
CA GLY A 69 -11.69 8.72 -0.12
C GLY A 69 -11.04 8.42 1.24
N LYS A 70 -11.17 9.37 2.17
CA LYS A 70 -10.40 9.40 3.44
C LYS A 70 -10.53 8.16 4.31
N ARG A 71 -11.65 7.42 4.22
CA ARG A 71 -11.90 6.22 5.03
C ARG A 71 -11.01 5.04 4.65
N ASN A 72 -10.47 5.05 3.43
CA ASN A 72 -9.63 3.97 2.91
C ASN A 72 -8.14 4.26 3.07
N ILE A 73 -7.76 5.43 3.60
CA ILE A 73 -6.35 5.80 3.83
C ILE A 73 -5.77 4.85 4.87
N VAL A 74 -4.66 4.22 4.52
CA VAL A 74 -3.82 3.46 5.46
C VAL A 74 -2.55 4.23 5.79
N GLU A 75 -1.92 3.90 6.92
CA GLU A 75 -0.70 4.58 7.37
C GLU A 75 0.43 4.38 6.35
N ALA A 76 1.23 5.44 6.14
CA ALA A 76 2.36 5.39 5.22
C ALA A 76 3.47 4.50 5.78
N ILE A 77 3.98 3.60 4.94
CA ILE A 77 5.11 2.73 5.28
C ILE A 77 6.40 3.15 4.57
N ASN A 78 7.53 2.87 5.20
CA ASN A 78 8.81 2.88 4.53
C ASN A 78 8.88 1.67 3.57
N PRO A 79 9.12 1.88 2.26
CA PRO A 79 9.09 0.78 1.28
C PRO A 79 10.28 -0.18 1.39
N LEU A 80 11.36 0.20 2.08
CA LEU A 80 12.52 -0.66 2.34
C LEU A 80 12.29 -1.59 3.54
N PHE A 81 11.73 -1.05 4.63
CA PHE A 81 11.60 -1.78 5.91
C PHE A 81 10.20 -2.37 6.15
N ASN A 82 9.19 -1.95 5.38
CA ASN A 82 7.79 -2.32 5.57
C ASN A 82 7.27 -2.07 7.01
N VAL A 83 7.67 -0.94 7.59
CA VAL A 83 7.17 -0.41 8.87
C VAL A 83 6.68 1.01 8.67
N THR A 84 5.86 1.53 9.58
CA THR A 84 5.41 2.92 9.50
C THR A 84 6.60 3.88 9.56
N THR A 85 6.51 4.99 8.84
CA THR A 85 7.55 6.03 8.83
C THR A 85 7.82 6.58 10.24
N LEU A 86 6.80 6.64 11.10
CA LEU A 86 6.94 7.02 12.50
C LEU A 86 7.78 6.00 13.30
N SER A 87 7.54 4.70 13.13
CA SER A 87 8.32 3.66 13.79
C SER A 87 9.78 3.65 13.33
N GLU A 88 10.02 3.88 12.05
CA GLU A 88 11.37 4.05 11.50
C GLU A 88 12.08 5.25 12.14
N GLN A 89 11.46 6.43 12.14
CA GLN A 89 12.03 7.65 12.71
C GLN A 89 12.34 7.49 14.21
N PHE A 90 11.42 6.84 14.93
CA PHE A 90 11.63 6.51 16.34
C PHE A 90 12.89 5.65 16.51
N ALA A 91 12.98 4.53 15.80
CA ALA A 91 14.12 3.62 15.89
C ALA A 91 15.44 4.32 15.54
N ALA A 92 15.47 5.06 14.42
CA ALA A 92 16.64 5.84 14.02
C ALA A 92 17.07 6.83 15.10
N SER A 93 16.12 7.59 15.67
CA SER A 93 16.42 8.57 16.72
C SER A 93 16.92 7.95 18.02
N PHE A 94 16.46 6.74 18.35
CA PHE A 94 16.81 6.02 19.56
C PHE A 94 18.23 5.45 19.49
N PHE A 95 18.60 4.84 18.36
CA PHE A 95 19.90 4.18 18.20
C PHE A 95 21.02 5.14 17.75
N VAL A 96 20.72 6.28 17.12
CA VAL A 96 21.74 7.30 16.76
C VAL A 96 22.29 8.04 17.99
N LYS A 97 21.59 8.02 19.12
CA LYS A 97 22.01 8.67 20.38
C LYS A 97 22.85 7.75 21.30
N GLN A 98 23.20 6.55 20.85
CA GLN A 98 24.08 5.62 21.56
C GLN A 98 25.48 5.64 20.92
#